data_AF-A0A9J6F439-F1
#
_entry.id   AF-A0A9J6F439-F1
#
_cell.length_a   1.000
_cell.length_b   1.000
_cell.length_c   1.000
_cell.angle_alpha   90.00
_cell.angle_beta   90.00
_cell.angle_gamma   90.00
#
_symmetry.space_group_name_H-M   'P 1'
#
loop_
_entity.id
_entity.type
_entity.pdbx_description
1 polymer ?
#
loop_
_entity_poly.entity_id
_entity_poly.type
_entity_poly.pdbx_seq_one_letter_code
_entity_poly.pdbx_strand_id
1 'polypeptide(L)'
;MPNLTFTKNVRAIWDNLTEAKAPRKFKVTDWDQFHKIKEKGSTELLYEAHLNELKIAANEAIDEVEIDESIQAMDSHLASLLQKKHDLKDAWHKNKLNRRLHTNIMDIGSEIESPTKTLSTQQWNNTCDEPNGKMRKGSKWGLLKHLMGDSDKPTRGGTQQQIERSVHKHAQEHGGSQALLTTLGEKYLPLERKAAAWENENPSYIGQPQKKVDEPFREAEIRYALQQLNGRSARESDGIDNKLLQN
;
A
#
# COMPACT_ATOMS: atom_id res chain seq x y z
N MET A 1 22.81 -14.33 47.49
CA MET A 1 22.59 -14.58 46.05
C MET A 1 21.28 -13.91 45.67
N PRO A 2 21.27 -12.94 44.75
CA PRO A 2 20.10 -12.12 44.51
C PRO A 2 19.12 -12.79 43.54
N ASN A 3 17.84 -12.71 43.90
CA ASN A 3 16.68 -13.16 43.14
C ASN A 3 16.61 -12.46 41.78
N LEU A 4 16.74 -13.22 40.70
CA LEU A 4 16.39 -12.77 39.36
C LEU A 4 14.87 -12.71 39.25
N THR A 5 14.31 -11.52 39.48
CA THR A 5 12.93 -11.20 39.14
C THR A 5 12.79 -11.24 37.62
N PHE A 6 12.02 -12.21 37.14
CA PHE A 6 11.60 -12.31 35.74
C PHE A 6 10.63 -11.15 35.48
N THR A 7 11.19 -9.99 35.11
CA THR A 7 10.47 -8.73 35.02
C THR A 7 9.48 -8.76 33.85
N LYS A 8 8.32 -8.15 34.09
CA LYS A 8 7.20 -7.89 33.16
C LYS A 8 7.59 -7.25 31.81
N ASN A 9 8.86 -6.91 31.59
CA ASN A 9 9.38 -6.24 30.40
C ASN A 9 9.51 -7.13 29.16
N VAL A 10 9.69 -8.45 29.31
CA VAL A 10 9.82 -9.33 28.13
C VAL A 10 8.48 -9.49 27.39
N ARG A 11 7.35 -9.39 28.12
CA ARG A 11 6.01 -9.49 27.54
C ARG A 11 5.66 -8.26 26.68
N ALA A 12 6.02 -7.07 27.15
CA ALA A 12 5.83 -5.83 26.39
C ALA A 12 6.71 -5.75 25.12
N ILE A 13 7.89 -6.38 25.13
CA ILE A 13 8.76 -6.45 23.95
C ILE A 13 8.20 -7.42 22.90
N TRP A 14 7.52 -8.49 23.32
CA TRP A 14 6.83 -9.41 22.42
C TRP A 14 5.52 -8.85 21.86
N ASP A 15 4.74 -8.12 22.67
CA ASP A 15 3.47 -7.51 22.21
C ASP A 15 3.70 -6.38 21.18
N ASN A 16 4.84 -5.70 21.23
CA ASN A 16 5.22 -4.65 20.25
C ASN A 16 5.79 -5.19 18.92
N LEU A 17 6.10 -6.49 18.82
CA LEU A 17 6.57 -7.14 17.58
C LEU A 17 5.43 -7.68 16.73
N THR A 18 4.20 -7.66 17.26
CA THR A 18 2.97 -7.99 16.55
C THR A 18 2.00 -6.81 16.69
N GLU A 19 2.33 -5.67 16.08
CA GLU A 19 1.27 -4.75 15.65
C GLU A 19 0.39 -5.54 14.69
N ALA A 20 -0.66 -6.17 15.22
CA ALA A 20 -1.67 -6.84 14.43
C ALA A 20 -2.25 -5.78 13.49
N LYS A 21 -1.92 -5.90 12.20
CA LYS A 21 -2.41 -4.98 11.19
C LYS A 21 -3.94 -5.10 11.22
N ALA A 22 -4.62 -3.96 11.09
CA ALA A 22 -6.08 -3.96 11.12
C ALA A 22 -6.62 -4.98 10.10
N PRO A 23 -7.62 -5.80 10.47
CA PRO A 23 -8.16 -6.84 9.60
C PRO A 23 -8.63 -6.22 8.29
N ARG A 24 -8.35 -6.88 7.17
CA ARG A 24 -8.75 -6.37 5.86
C ARG A 24 -10.26 -6.51 5.73
N LYS A 25 -10.93 -5.42 5.40
CA LYS A 25 -12.36 -5.40 5.11
C LYS A 25 -12.58 -5.69 3.63
N PHE A 26 -13.33 -6.73 3.32
CA PHE A 26 -13.73 -7.03 1.95
C PHE A 26 -15.23 -6.79 1.81
N LYS A 27 -15.59 -6.11 0.72
CA LYS A 27 -16.98 -5.78 0.39
C LYS A 27 -17.55 -6.93 -0.42
N VAL A 28 -18.57 -7.58 0.12
CA VAL A 28 -19.30 -8.65 -0.57
C VAL A 28 -20.72 -8.18 -0.74
N THR A 29 -21.21 -8.24 -1.99
CA THR A 29 -22.62 -7.99 -2.26
C THR A 29 -23.41 -9.24 -1.91
N ASP A 30 -24.30 -9.13 -0.93
CA ASP A 30 -25.31 -10.15 -0.63
C ASP A 30 -26.42 -10.07 -1.69
N TRP A 31 -26.31 -10.95 -2.69
CA TRP A 31 -27.28 -11.01 -3.79
C TRP A 31 -28.69 -11.39 -3.32
N ASP A 32 -28.85 -12.13 -2.22
CA ASP A 32 -30.17 -12.49 -1.70
C ASP A 32 -30.85 -11.28 -1.06
N GLN A 33 -30.09 -10.43 -0.35
CA GLN A 33 -30.60 -9.14 0.13
C GLN A 33 -30.92 -8.21 -1.03
N PHE A 34 -30.05 -8.13 -2.03
CA PHE A 34 -30.29 -7.35 -3.25
C PHE A 34 -31.60 -7.76 -3.94
N HIS A 35 -31.84 -9.06 -4.09
CA HIS A 35 -33.07 -9.57 -4.69
C HIS A 35 -34.32 -9.23 -3.87
N LYS A 36 -34.24 -9.30 -2.52
CA LYS A 36 -35.34 -8.91 -1.62
C LYS A 36 -35.63 -7.40 -1.63
N ILE A 37 -34.60 -6.57 -1.75
CA ILE A 37 -34.75 -5.11 -1.88
C ILE A 37 -35.38 -4.76 -3.22
N LYS A 38 -34.94 -5.43 -4.29
CA LYS A 38 -35.49 -5.27 -5.64
C LYS A 38 -36.95 -5.69 -5.74
N GLU A 39 -37.36 -6.79 -5.11
CA GLU A 39 -38.77 -7.22 -5.09
C GLU A 39 -39.70 -6.22 -4.40
N LYS A 40 -39.17 -5.37 -3.52
CA LYS A 40 -39.94 -4.29 -2.87
C LYS A 40 -39.94 -2.98 -3.66
N GLY A 41 -39.00 -2.81 -4.60
CA GLY A 41 -38.91 -1.64 -5.46
C GLY A 41 -40.00 -1.62 -6.54
N SER A 42 -40.76 -0.51 -6.59
CA SER A 42 -41.79 -0.29 -7.60
C SER A 42 -41.15 -0.18 -9.00
N THR A 43 -41.81 -0.76 -10.01
CA THR A 43 -41.31 -0.80 -11.39
C THR A 43 -41.57 0.55 -12.07
N GLU A 44 -40.68 1.53 -11.89
CA GLU A 44 -40.75 2.77 -12.67
C GLU A 44 -40.19 2.56 -14.08
N LEU A 45 -40.93 3.06 -15.09
CA LEU A 45 -40.69 2.82 -16.52
C LEU A 45 -39.52 3.66 -17.10
N LEU A 46 -38.92 4.56 -16.32
CA LEU A 46 -37.83 5.42 -16.79
C LEU A 46 -36.47 4.74 -16.53
N TYR A 47 -35.75 4.45 -17.62
CA TYR A 47 -34.48 3.70 -17.59
C TYR A 47 -33.43 4.29 -16.62
N GLU A 48 -33.30 5.62 -16.56
CA GLU A 48 -32.30 6.27 -15.71
C GLU A 48 -32.64 6.20 -14.22
N ALA A 49 -33.93 6.31 -13.87
CA ALA A 49 -34.41 6.14 -12.50
C ALA A 49 -34.18 4.69 -12.03
N HIS A 50 -34.50 3.73 -12.90
CA HIS A 50 -34.28 2.31 -12.62
C HIS A 50 -32.80 1.97 -12.40
N LEU A 51 -31.88 2.54 -13.19
CA LEU A 51 -30.44 2.34 -12.99
C LEU A 51 -29.94 2.90 -11.66
N ASN A 52 -30.49 4.04 -11.21
CA ASN A 52 -30.12 4.62 -9.93
C ASN A 52 -30.66 3.81 -8.75
N GLU A 53 -31.88 3.29 -8.83
CA GLU A 53 -32.42 2.35 -7.84
C GLU A 53 -31.58 1.08 -7.74
N LEU A 54 -31.16 0.51 -8.86
CA LEU A 54 -30.28 -0.68 -8.87
C LEU A 54 -28.93 -0.39 -8.23
N LYS A 55 -28.36 0.81 -8.43
CA LYS A 55 -27.11 1.22 -7.78
C LYS A 55 -27.28 1.41 -6.27
N ILE A 56 -28.40 1.99 -5.84
CA ILE A 56 -28.71 2.17 -4.41
C ILE A 56 -28.90 0.80 -3.74
N ALA A 57 -29.74 -0.06 -4.31
CA ALA A 57 -29.96 -1.40 -3.81
C ALA A 57 -28.67 -2.24 -3.78
N ALA A 58 -27.81 -2.10 -4.80
CA ALA A 58 -26.52 -2.79 -4.85
C ALA A 58 -25.56 -2.30 -3.76
N ASN A 59 -25.59 -1.00 -3.42
CA ASN A 59 -24.78 -0.42 -2.34
C ASN A 59 -25.32 -0.79 -0.96
N GLU A 60 -26.64 -0.88 -0.78
CA GLU A 60 -27.28 -1.29 0.47
C GLU A 60 -27.05 -2.78 0.77
N ALA A 61 -26.94 -3.61 -0.26
CA ALA A 61 -26.65 -5.03 -0.14
C ALA A 61 -25.15 -5.34 0.06
N ILE A 62 -24.28 -4.33 0.23
CA ILE A 62 -22.85 -4.55 0.48
C ILE A 62 -22.65 -4.81 1.97
N ASP A 63 -22.29 -6.04 2.31
CA ASP A 63 -21.79 -6.39 3.64
C ASP A 63 -20.25 -6.30 3.67
N GLU A 64 -19.72 -5.74 4.76
CA GLU A 64 -18.28 -5.69 5.05
C GLU A 64 -17.90 -6.90 5.91
N VAL A 65 -17.18 -7.85 5.32
CA VAL A 65 -16.65 -9.01 6.05
C VAL A 65 -15.21 -8.73 6.47
N GLU A 66 -14.92 -8.86 7.77
CA GLU A 66 -13.56 -8.77 8.32
C GLU A 66 -12.81 -10.07 8.06
N ILE A 67 -11.64 -9.98 7.43
CA ILE A 67 -10.86 -11.15 7.01
C ILE A 67 -9.46 -11.11 7.62
N ASP A 68 -8.96 -12.32 7.89
CA ASP A 68 -7.59 -12.60 8.28
C ASP A 68 -6.59 -12.28 7.16
N GLU A 69 -5.36 -11.87 7.52
CA GLU A 69 -4.36 -11.38 6.57
C GLU A 69 -3.90 -12.44 5.56
N SER A 70 -4.08 -13.72 5.89
CA SER A 70 -3.64 -14.87 5.09
C SER A 70 -4.39 -15.04 3.76
N ILE A 71 -5.58 -14.45 3.61
CA ILE A 71 -6.43 -14.64 2.43
C ILE A 71 -6.25 -13.47 1.45
N GLN A 72 -5.56 -13.71 0.33
CA GLN A 72 -5.22 -12.67 -0.66
C GLN A 72 -6.38 -12.30 -1.61
N ALA A 73 -7.29 -13.22 -1.91
CA ALA A 73 -8.53 -12.93 -2.63
C ALA A 73 -9.70 -13.75 -2.07
N MET A 74 -10.90 -13.23 -2.26
CA MET A 74 -12.13 -13.75 -1.69
C MET A 74 -13.14 -13.99 -2.81
N ASP A 75 -13.75 -15.17 -2.83
CA ASP A 75 -14.93 -15.46 -3.66
C ASP A 75 -16.21 -15.31 -2.83
N SER A 76 -17.38 -15.19 -3.48
CA SER A 76 -18.67 -15.00 -2.79
C SER A 76 -19.08 -16.20 -1.93
N HIS A 77 -18.67 -17.40 -2.32
CA HIS A 77 -18.98 -18.64 -1.60
C HIS A 77 -18.18 -18.74 -0.29
N LEU A 78 -16.88 -18.50 -0.35
CA LEU A 78 -15.95 -18.43 0.78
C LEU A 78 -16.34 -17.32 1.73
N ALA A 79 -16.77 -16.16 1.22
CA ALA A 79 -17.33 -15.10 2.05
C ALA A 79 -18.56 -15.57 2.84
N SER A 80 -19.50 -16.26 2.19
CA SER A 80 -20.69 -16.82 2.86
C SER A 80 -20.30 -17.84 3.93
N LEU A 81 -19.34 -18.73 3.65
CA LEU A 81 -18.85 -19.71 4.63
C LEU A 81 -18.16 -19.06 5.83
N LEU A 82 -17.35 -18.03 5.60
CA LEU A 82 -16.69 -17.27 6.66
C LEU A 82 -17.71 -16.53 7.53
N GLN A 83 -18.73 -15.92 6.93
CA GLN A 83 -19.82 -15.28 7.67
C GLN A 83 -20.56 -16.29 8.54
N LYS A 84 -20.97 -17.43 7.98
CA LYS A 84 -21.62 -18.52 8.74
C LYS A 84 -20.74 -19.02 9.90
N LYS A 85 -19.43 -19.16 9.67
CA LYS A 85 -18.48 -19.54 10.72
C LYS A 85 -18.42 -18.49 11.83
N HIS A 86 -18.42 -17.20 11.48
CA HIS A 86 -18.44 -16.10 12.44
C HIS A 86 -19.70 -16.12 13.30
N ASP A 87 -20.87 -16.21 12.67
CA ASP A 87 -22.17 -16.24 13.36
C ASP A 87 -22.28 -17.44 14.31
N LEU A 88 -21.81 -18.62 13.89
CA LEU A 88 -21.77 -19.81 14.75
C LEU A 88 -20.79 -19.64 15.91
N LYS A 89 -19.64 -18.99 15.68
CA LYS A 89 -18.65 -18.73 16.72
C LYS A 89 -19.20 -17.76 17.76
N ASP A 90 -19.92 -16.72 17.34
CA ASP A 90 -20.61 -15.79 18.24
C ASP A 90 -21.71 -16.47 19.05
N ALA A 91 -22.51 -17.33 18.40
CA ALA A 91 -23.52 -18.14 19.07
C ALA A 91 -22.89 -19.11 20.09
N TRP A 92 -21.76 -19.73 19.74
CA TRP A 92 -21.02 -20.62 20.63
C TRP A 92 -20.37 -19.86 21.80
N HIS A 93 -19.84 -18.65 21.57
CA HIS A 93 -19.31 -17.81 22.65
C HIS A 93 -20.40 -17.45 23.67
N LYS A 94 -21.64 -17.23 23.22
CA LYS A 94 -22.81 -17.03 24.09
C LYS A 94 -23.25 -18.33 24.79
N ASN A 95 -23.06 -19.50 24.17
CA ASN A 95 -23.49 -20.80 24.70
C ASN A 95 -22.40 -21.88 24.59
N LYS A 96 -21.35 -21.76 25.41
CA LYS A 96 -20.14 -22.61 25.36
C LYS A 96 -20.41 -24.10 25.63
N LEU A 97 -21.50 -24.43 26.32
CA LEU A 97 -21.86 -25.81 26.68
C LEU A 97 -22.51 -26.57 25.51
N ASN A 98 -22.95 -25.87 24.46
CA ASN A 98 -23.59 -26.50 23.32
C ASN A 98 -22.55 -27.13 22.37
N ARG A 99 -22.34 -28.44 22.53
CA ARG A 99 -21.42 -29.23 21.70
C ARG A 99 -21.77 -29.22 20.21
N ARG A 100 -23.05 -29.10 19.85
CA ARG A 100 -23.47 -29.09 18.43
C ARG A 100 -22.93 -27.89 17.68
N LEU A 101 -22.92 -26.71 18.32
CA LEU A 101 -22.35 -25.50 17.73
C LEU A 101 -20.85 -25.66 17.48
N HIS A 102 -20.13 -26.27 18.43
CA HIS A 102 -18.70 -26.55 18.26
C HIS A 102 -18.45 -27.51 17.09
N THR A 103 -19.21 -28.61 16.99
CA THR A 103 -19.11 -29.53 15.85
C THR A 103 -19.39 -28.83 14.53
N ASN A 104 -20.47 -28.05 14.44
CA ASN A 104 -20.80 -27.30 13.22
C ASN A 104 -19.70 -26.29 12.82
N ILE A 105 -19.04 -25.64 13.79
CA ILE A 105 -17.89 -24.75 13.51
C ILE A 105 -16.73 -25.54 12.91
N MET A 106 -16.47 -26.78 13.38
CA MET A 106 -15.44 -27.64 12.81
C MET A 106 -15.80 -28.10 11.41
N ASP A 107 -17.07 -28.46 11.17
CA ASP A 107 -17.56 -28.90 9.87
C ASP A 107 -17.41 -27.77 8.83
N ILE A 108 -17.89 -26.55 9.13
CA ILE A 108 -17.68 -25.38 8.27
C ILE A 108 -16.19 -25.06 8.12
N GLY A 109 -15.39 -25.27 9.17
CA GLY A 109 -13.94 -25.15 9.10
C GLY A 109 -13.31 -26.04 8.04
N SER A 110 -13.75 -27.30 7.95
CA SER A 110 -13.28 -28.24 6.92
C SER A 110 -13.84 -27.90 5.53
N GLU A 111 -15.08 -27.42 5.45
CA GLU A 111 -15.69 -26.97 4.20
C GLU A 111 -14.97 -25.75 3.60
N ILE A 112 -14.41 -24.86 4.44
CA ILE A 112 -13.60 -23.70 4.00
C ILE A 112 -12.24 -24.11 3.41
N GLU A 113 -11.65 -25.22 3.87
CA GLU A 113 -10.29 -25.63 3.47
C GLU A 113 -10.20 -25.97 1.97
N SER A 114 -11.24 -26.58 1.40
CA SER A 114 -11.25 -26.97 -0.02
C SER A 114 -11.32 -25.76 -0.98
N PRO A 115 -12.27 -24.81 -0.83
CA PRO A 115 -12.32 -23.58 -1.61
C PRO A 115 -11.06 -22.73 -1.44
N THR A 116 -10.56 -22.55 -0.22
CA THR A 116 -9.33 -21.76 0.01
C THR A 116 -8.12 -22.34 -0.72
N LYS A 117 -7.90 -23.66 -0.65
CA LYS A 117 -6.82 -24.32 -1.39
C LYS A 117 -6.95 -24.17 -2.90
N THR A 118 -8.17 -24.32 -3.40
CA THR A 118 -8.48 -24.15 -4.83
C THR A 118 -8.17 -22.73 -5.29
N LEU A 119 -8.61 -21.74 -4.51
CA LEU A 119 -8.42 -20.33 -4.80
C LEU A 119 -6.95 -19.92 -4.73
N SER A 120 -6.19 -20.38 -3.73
CA SER A 120 -4.74 -20.17 -3.67
C SER A 120 -4.03 -20.76 -4.88
N THR A 121 -4.45 -21.94 -5.35
CA THR A 121 -3.89 -22.58 -6.55
C THR A 121 -4.20 -21.76 -7.81
N GLN A 122 -5.44 -21.28 -7.95
CA GLN A 122 -5.84 -20.42 -9.07
C GLN A 122 -5.09 -19.09 -9.08
N GLN A 123 -4.94 -18.44 -7.92
CA GLN A 123 -4.16 -17.21 -7.80
C GLN A 123 -2.70 -17.42 -8.18
N TRP A 124 -2.11 -18.53 -7.74
CA TRP A 124 -0.75 -18.90 -8.11
C TRP A 124 -0.62 -19.11 -9.62
N ASN A 125 -1.53 -19.88 -10.22
CA ASN A 125 -1.55 -20.09 -11.67
C ASN A 125 -1.68 -18.77 -12.43
N ASN A 126 -2.60 -17.88 -12.01
CA ASN A 126 -2.76 -16.56 -12.62
C ASN A 126 -1.48 -15.71 -12.52
N THR A 127 -0.77 -15.80 -11.39
CA THR A 127 0.51 -15.09 -11.19
C THR A 127 1.61 -15.66 -12.10
N CYS A 128 1.64 -16.98 -12.29
CA CYS A 128 2.55 -17.65 -13.22
C CYS A 128 2.20 -17.40 -14.69
N ASP A 129 0.92 -17.24 -15.02
CA ASP A 129 0.43 -17.05 -16.38
C ASP A 129 0.47 -15.58 -16.83
N GLU A 130 0.44 -14.62 -15.92
CA GLU A 130 0.56 -13.19 -16.26
C GLU A 130 1.81 -12.84 -17.12
N PRO A 131 3.02 -13.37 -16.85
CA PRO A 131 4.18 -13.17 -17.72
C PRO A 131 4.14 -14.01 -19.01
N ASN A 132 3.34 -15.08 -19.06
CA ASN A 132 3.16 -15.92 -20.25
C ASN A 132 2.22 -15.21 -21.25
N GLY A 133 2.79 -14.30 -22.04
CA GLY A 133 2.08 -13.56 -23.10
C GLY A 133 2.46 -12.09 -23.18
N LYS A 134 2.95 -11.52 -22.07
CA LYS A 134 3.52 -10.16 -22.03
C LYS A 134 5.05 -10.25 -22.18
N MET A 135 5.56 -10.13 -23.42
CA MET A 135 7.01 -10.12 -23.77
C MET A 135 7.84 -8.99 -23.12
N ARG A 136 7.31 -8.22 -22.17
CA ARG A 136 8.07 -7.17 -21.49
C ARG A 136 8.89 -7.77 -20.34
N LYS A 137 10.20 -7.53 -20.37
CA LYS A 137 11.20 -7.99 -19.38
C LYS A 137 10.79 -7.74 -17.92
N GLY A 138 10.04 -6.68 -17.65
CA GLY A 138 9.59 -6.31 -16.29
C GLY A 138 8.61 -7.29 -15.63
N SER A 139 7.76 -7.98 -16.39
CA SER A 139 6.75 -8.90 -15.82
C SER A 139 7.39 -10.18 -15.24
N LYS A 140 8.45 -10.70 -15.89
CA LYS A 140 9.24 -11.84 -15.37
C LYS A 140 9.95 -11.50 -14.06
N TRP A 141 10.45 -10.26 -13.92
CA TRP A 141 11.00 -9.78 -12.66
C TRP A 141 9.94 -9.62 -11.57
N GLY A 142 8.68 -9.33 -11.93
CA GLY A 142 7.55 -9.34 -11.01
C GLY A 142 7.30 -10.72 -10.41
N LEU A 143 7.27 -11.77 -11.24
CA LEU A 143 7.15 -13.16 -10.77
C LEU A 143 8.31 -13.56 -9.85
N LEU A 144 9.55 -13.19 -10.21
CA LEU A 144 10.72 -13.44 -9.36
C LEU A 144 10.60 -12.75 -7.99
N LYS A 145 10.10 -11.50 -7.95
CA LYS A 145 9.84 -10.80 -6.68
C LYS A 145 8.77 -11.49 -5.84
N HIS A 146 7.72 -12.02 -6.47
CA HIS A 146 6.70 -12.82 -5.79
C HIS A 146 7.31 -14.09 -5.15
N LEU A 147 8.20 -14.79 -5.87
CA LEU A 147 8.91 -15.97 -5.35
C LEU A 147 9.89 -15.64 -4.22
N MET A 148 10.50 -14.45 -4.25
CA MET A 148 11.42 -13.98 -3.19
C MET A 148 10.70 -13.39 -1.97
N GLY A 149 9.36 -13.34 -1.95
CA GLY A 149 8.58 -12.74 -0.86
C GLY A 149 8.67 -11.20 -0.82
N ASP A 150 9.21 -10.59 -1.86
CA ASP A 150 9.35 -9.12 -1.99
C ASP A 150 8.10 -8.47 -2.59
N SER A 151 7.00 -9.22 -2.78
CA SER A 151 5.73 -8.70 -3.32
C SER A 151 5.08 -7.63 -2.45
N ASP A 152 5.31 -7.68 -1.14
CA ASP A 152 4.75 -6.72 -0.18
C ASP A 152 5.56 -5.44 -0.06
N LYS A 153 6.77 -5.40 -0.66
CA LYS A 153 7.58 -4.17 -0.68
C LYS A 153 7.04 -3.25 -1.77
N PRO A 154 6.70 -1.99 -1.42
CA PRO A 154 6.17 -1.05 -2.40
C PRO A 154 7.20 -0.84 -3.51
N THR A 155 6.83 -1.26 -4.72
CA THR A 155 7.62 -0.94 -5.92
C THR A 155 7.62 0.57 -6.10
N ARG A 156 8.72 1.18 -6.58
CA ARG A 156 8.86 2.64 -6.78
C ARG A 156 7.61 3.31 -7.38
N GLY A 157 6.97 2.69 -8.36
CA GLY A 157 5.72 3.19 -8.96
C GLY A 157 4.50 3.14 -8.02
N GLY A 158 4.38 2.11 -7.19
CA GLY A 158 3.34 2.01 -6.16
C GLY A 158 3.56 3.02 -5.04
N THR A 159 4.81 3.24 -4.62
CA THR A 159 5.16 4.30 -3.66
C THR A 159 4.81 5.67 -4.23
N GLN A 160 5.10 5.91 -5.51
CA GLN A 160 4.77 7.17 -6.18
C GLN A 160 3.26 7.41 -6.26
N GLN A 161 2.47 6.39 -6.62
CA GLN A 161 1.00 6.50 -6.60
C GLN A 161 0.44 6.75 -5.19
N GLN A 162 1.03 6.15 -4.15
CA GLN A 162 0.62 6.41 -2.77
C GLN A 162 0.94 7.85 -2.35
N ILE A 163 2.12 8.36 -2.74
CA ILE A 163 2.50 9.75 -2.51
C ILE A 163 1.53 10.69 -3.24
N GLU A 164 1.25 10.46 -4.52
CA GLU A 164 0.30 11.26 -5.31
C GLU A 164 -1.09 11.28 -4.69
N ARG A 165 -1.61 10.11 -4.25
CA ARG A 165 -2.90 10.03 -3.53
C ARG A 165 -2.88 10.83 -2.23
N SER A 166 -1.79 10.75 -1.47
CA SER A 166 -1.65 11.46 -0.20
C SER A 166 -1.59 12.97 -0.41
N VAL A 167 -0.87 13.41 -1.44
CA VAL A 167 -0.79 14.82 -1.86
C VAL A 167 -2.17 15.33 -2.32
N HIS A 168 -2.89 14.55 -3.13
CA HIS A 168 -4.24 14.91 -3.58
C HIS A 168 -5.25 15.00 -2.44
N LYS A 169 -5.23 14.04 -1.51
CA LYS A 169 -6.12 14.04 -0.35
C LYS A 169 -5.87 15.27 0.53
N HIS A 170 -4.61 15.57 0.81
CA HIS A 170 -4.25 16.77 1.57
C HIS A 170 -4.61 18.06 0.82
N ALA A 171 -4.47 18.10 -0.51
CA ALA A 171 -4.88 19.25 -1.31
C ALA A 171 -6.40 19.48 -1.27
N GLN A 172 -7.20 18.43 -1.19
CA GLN A 172 -8.66 18.54 -1.02
C GLN A 172 -9.05 19.03 0.38
N GLU A 173 -8.38 18.53 1.42
CA GLU A 173 -8.68 18.88 2.82
C GLU A 173 -8.21 20.28 3.22
N HIS A 174 -7.08 20.74 2.66
CA HIS A 174 -6.41 21.98 3.06
C HIS A 174 -6.31 23.05 1.96
N GLY A 175 -7.12 22.95 0.90
CA GLY A 175 -7.31 24.04 -0.07
C GLY A 175 -6.17 24.23 -1.09
N GLY A 176 -5.38 23.19 -1.36
CA GLY A 176 -4.40 23.17 -2.46
C GLY A 176 -3.00 22.69 -2.09
N SER A 177 -2.19 22.38 -3.11
CA SER A 177 -0.84 21.81 -2.95
C SER A 177 0.16 22.74 -2.26
N GLN A 178 -0.08 24.05 -2.26
CA GLN A 178 0.80 25.01 -1.60
C GLN A 178 0.72 24.93 -0.06
N ALA A 179 -0.45 24.64 0.50
CA ALA A 179 -0.62 24.46 1.95
C ALA A 179 0.15 23.24 2.49
N LEU A 180 0.32 22.20 1.65
CA LEU A 180 1.14 21.04 1.96
C LEU A 180 2.63 21.40 1.96
N LEU A 181 3.08 22.23 1.01
CA LEU A 181 4.48 22.65 0.94
C LEU A 181 4.85 23.56 2.12
N THR A 182 3.95 24.45 2.57
CA THR A 182 4.19 25.29 3.74
C THR A 182 4.26 24.47 5.02
N THR A 183 3.33 23.53 5.23
CA THR A 183 3.37 22.62 6.41
C THR A 183 4.58 21.69 6.41
N LEU A 184 4.96 21.12 5.26
CA LEU A 184 6.19 20.35 5.14
C LEU A 184 7.43 21.23 5.35
N GLY A 185 7.39 22.45 4.83
CA GLY A 185 8.40 23.48 5.03
C GLY A 185 8.59 23.75 6.51
N GLU A 186 7.56 24.15 7.25
CA GLU A 186 7.61 24.43 8.68
C GLU A 186 8.07 23.23 9.53
N LYS A 187 7.64 22.01 9.16
CA LYS A 187 7.95 20.80 9.92
C LYS A 187 9.38 20.31 9.74
N TYR A 188 9.91 20.35 8.52
CA TYR A 188 11.20 19.74 8.17
C TYR A 188 12.29 20.75 7.84
N LEU A 189 11.93 21.95 7.40
CA LEU A 189 12.85 23.05 7.17
C LEU A 189 12.70 24.06 8.32
N PRO A 190 13.75 24.36 9.09
CA PRO A 190 13.73 25.42 10.08
C PRO A 190 13.74 26.81 9.38
N LEU A 191 12.66 27.15 8.68
CA LEU A 191 12.52 28.37 7.88
C LEU A 191 12.58 29.63 8.74
N GLU A 192 12.00 29.61 9.93
CA GLU A 192 11.98 30.77 10.84
C GLU A 192 13.20 30.85 11.75
N ARG A 193 13.89 29.73 12.01
CA ARG A 193 14.93 29.67 13.06
C ARG A 193 16.34 30.01 12.56
N LYS A 194 16.56 30.18 11.25
CA LYS A 194 17.93 30.23 10.69
C LYS A 194 18.21 31.32 9.66
N ALA A 195 17.23 32.07 9.17
CA ALA A 195 17.53 33.20 8.27
C ALA A 195 18.38 34.28 8.97
N ALA A 196 18.04 34.65 10.21
CA ALA A 196 18.78 35.67 10.97
C ALA A 196 20.09 35.18 11.61
N ALA A 197 20.24 33.86 11.83
CA ALA A 197 21.44 33.30 12.45
C ALA A 197 22.53 32.94 11.40
N TRP A 198 22.14 32.62 10.16
CA TRP A 198 23.08 32.11 9.14
C TRP A 198 23.73 33.22 8.31
N GLU A 199 23.15 34.44 8.31
CA GLU A 199 23.80 35.62 7.71
C GLU A 199 24.97 36.15 8.54
N ASN A 200 24.93 35.96 9.87
CA ASN A 200 25.96 36.50 10.79
C ASN A 200 27.00 35.46 11.26
N GLU A 201 26.74 34.17 11.05
CA GLU A 201 27.65 33.07 11.41
C GLU A 201 27.92 32.16 10.21
N ASN A 202 28.16 32.71 9.03
CA ASN A 202 28.92 31.95 8.05
C ASN A 202 30.38 32.03 8.51
N PRO A 203 30.96 30.99 9.15
CA PRO A 203 32.35 31.05 9.52
C PRO A 203 33.15 31.29 8.25
N SER A 204 33.87 32.42 8.21
CA SER A 204 34.82 32.68 7.13
C SER A 204 35.73 31.46 7.01
N TYR A 205 36.00 30.99 5.80
CA TYR A 205 36.76 29.78 5.57
C TYR A 205 38.13 29.86 6.29
N ILE A 206 38.26 29.14 7.40
CA ILE A 206 39.49 29.06 8.23
C ILE A 206 40.41 27.93 7.73
N GLY A 207 40.01 27.23 6.65
CA GLY A 207 40.80 26.15 6.07
C GLY A 207 42.05 26.65 5.34
N GLN A 208 42.99 25.74 5.09
CA GLN A 208 44.14 26.05 4.24
C GLN A 208 43.68 26.24 2.78
N PRO A 209 44.13 27.29 2.09
CA PRO A 209 43.75 27.52 0.69
C PRO A 209 44.19 26.33 -0.18
N GLN A 210 43.21 25.71 -0.84
CA GLN A 210 43.41 24.53 -1.69
C GLN A 210 43.79 24.99 -3.09
N LYS A 211 45.06 25.33 -3.28
CA LYS A 211 45.59 25.87 -4.54
C LYS A 211 45.24 25.04 -5.80
N LYS A 212 45.03 23.72 -5.65
CA LYS A 212 44.65 22.83 -6.76
C LYS A 212 43.17 22.91 -7.16
N VAL A 213 42.29 23.28 -6.21
CA VAL A 213 40.84 23.40 -6.45
C VAL A 213 40.48 24.83 -6.86
N ASP A 214 41.26 25.80 -6.36
CA ASP A 214 41.08 27.22 -6.65
C ASP A 214 41.77 27.67 -7.97
N GLU A 215 42.57 26.81 -8.61
CA GLU A 215 43.15 27.09 -9.93
C GLU A 215 42.05 27.02 -11.00
N PRO A 216 42.03 27.96 -11.98
CA PRO A 216 41.08 27.86 -13.09
C PRO A 216 41.25 26.53 -13.84
N PHE A 217 40.12 25.90 -14.16
CA PHE A 217 40.10 24.63 -14.90
C PHE A 217 40.86 24.74 -16.22
N ARG A 218 41.69 23.74 -16.50
CA ARG A 218 42.42 23.67 -17.78
C ARG A 218 41.54 23.05 -18.85
N GLU A 219 41.76 23.47 -20.09
CA GLU A 219 40.99 22.96 -21.23
C GLU A 219 41.06 21.43 -21.36
N ALA A 220 42.22 20.84 -21.05
CA ALA A 220 42.40 19.39 -21.07
C ALA A 220 41.51 18.66 -20.04
N GLU A 221 41.30 19.25 -18.86
CA GLU A 221 40.47 18.68 -17.80
C GLU A 221 38.99 18.74 -18.18
N ILE A 222 38.57 19.85 -18.79
CA ILE A 222 37.21 20.04 -19.30
C ILE A 222 36.93 19.03 -20.42
N ARG A 223 37.84 18.87 -21.39
CA ARG A 223 37.71 17.88 -22.47
C ARG A 223 37.63 16.46 -21.94
N TYR A 224 38.44 16.12 -20.94
CA TYR A 224 38.39 14.80 -20.29
C TYR A 224 37.05 14.58 -19.56
N ALA A 225 36.55 15.58 -18.83
CA ALA A 225 35.26 15.51 -18.16
C ALA A 225 34.11 15.32 -19.16
N LEU A 226 34.12 16.03 -20.30
CA LEU A 226 33.13 15.87 -21.37
C LEU A 226 33.11 14.45 -21.94
N GLN A 227 34.29 13.83 -22.13
CA GLN A 227 34.39 12.44 -22.59
C GLN A 227 33.88 11.42 -21.56
N GLN A 228 34.03 11.71 -20.27
CA GLN A 228 33.55 10.87 -19.16
C GLN A 228 32.05 11.03 -18.87
N LEU A 229 31.36 12.01 -19.47
CA LEU A 229 29.92 12.21 -19.25
C LEU A 229 29.11 10.99 -19.72
N ASN A 230 28.20 10.54 -18.86
CA ASN A 230 27.23 9.54 -19.25
C ASN A 230 26.14 10.17 -20.13
N GLY A 231 26.17 9.87 -21.43
CA GLY A 231 25.19 10.37 -22.41
C GLY A 231 23.76 9.83 -22.23
N ARG A 232 23.49 9.03 -21.20
CA ARG A 232 22.16 8.51 -20.85
C ARG A 232 21.53 9.17 -19.62
N SER A 233 22.23 10.12 -18.99
CA SER A 233 21.67 10.87 -17.85
C SER A 233 20.48 11.72 -18.30
N ALA A 234 19.53 11.92 -17.40
CA ALA A 234 18.33 12.70 -17.67
C ALA A 234 18.66 14.19 -17.79
N ARG A 235 17.91 14.87 -18.67
CA ARG A 235 17.96 16.32 -18.88
C ARG A 235 17.56 17.04 -17.59
N GLU A 236 18.40 17.96 -17.13
CA GLU A 236 18.07 18.82 -15.99
C GLU A 236 17.17 19.99 -16.42
N SER A 237 16.82 20.89 -15.48
CA SER A 237 15.89 22.02 -15.69
C SER A 237 16.24 22.92 -16.87
N ASP A 238 17.53 22.93 -17.24
CA ASP A 238 18.09 23.84 -18.24
C ASP A 238 17.88 23.35 -19.67
N GLY A 239 17.37 22.13 -19.83
CA GLY A 239 17.05 21.62 -21.15
C GLY A 239 18.29 21.28 -22.00
N ILE A 240 19.45 21.03 -21.41
CA ILE A 240 20.64 20.62 -22.18
C ILE A 240 20.94 19.16 -21.89
N ASP A 241 21.09 18.35 -22.94
CA ASP A 241 21.45 16.93 -22.81
C ASP A 241 22.97 16.77 -22.77
N ASN A 242 23.47 15.81 -21.99
CA ASN A 242 24.90 15.48 -21.93
C ASN A 242 25.49 15.07 -23.30
N LYS A 243 24.63 14.58 -24.22
CA LYS A 243 25.03 14.31 -25.61
C LYS A 243 25.33 15.59 -26.40
N LEU A 244 24.64 16.68 -26.08
CA LEU A 244 24.86 17.98 -26.72
C LEU A 244 26.22 18.56 -26.28
N LEU A 245 26.62 18.32 -25.03
CA LEU A 245 27.89 18.78 -24.48
C LEU A 245 29.10 17.97 -24.99
N GLN A 246 28.89 16.77 -25.52
CA GLN A 246 29.94 15.91 -26.07
C GLN A 246 30.32 16.21 -27.52
N ASN A 247 29.43 16.89 -28.28
CA ASN A 247 29.65 17.29 -29.66
C ASN A 247 30.35 18.66 -29.74
#